data_AF-C6PML4-F1
#
_entry.id   AF-C6PML4-F1
#
_cell.length_a   1.000
_cell.length_b   1.000
_cell.length_c   1.000
_cell.angle_alpha   90.00
_cell.angle_beta   90.00
_cell.angle_gamma   90.00
#
_symmetry.space_group_name_H-M   'P 1'
#
loop_
_entity.id
_entity.type
_entity.pdbx_description
1 polymer ?
#
loop_
_entity_poly.entity_id
_entity_poly.type
_entity_poly.pdbx_seq_one_letter_code
_entity_poly.pdbx_strand_id
1 'polypeptide(L)'
;MKINTKLPYSILIIFFIILSPTFVQASETKNIIEHYSYSTEVNDINKKYYNESIIAKNKKPFKLHNKQQINKTLFSYNNNNCNTIEQLEELTKDNILNKNTNFLIHYTGNLSDLSGLPNKVMTYVIAYDNYAGYSVNTCDTHSYGYDKNIDISFTVTYLLTRDEENWVDNKVDSILQNIIRDSMTQDQKEKAIHDYIISNVTYDETAKKNNPYDALHDGSTMCEGYALLACKMLNKAGIENLLILGKVDNSTINNHIWNLVNINGNWYHLDCTWDDPVPDIPNQVCYDYYNLTDDQLAKDHDWEMLKYPFANTKYNLSITNIPIKAVELDKHNITLKIGETTPLAATVLPSNASNNSIKWNFNAEGVIYFDGKTIKGVKPGTVYINAVSDDGNFKDTCVVTVTNEIADPADINDSTQLQERTNVDKDKSWKIKFNKNISTSSLNKDNVYVLDEFNNKVDINLKFDVNKDTLIVEPLKNYDSGKTYYLVINKKISSDSGKKMSKTGIMKFSIK
;
A
#
# COMPACT_ATOMS: atom_id res chain seq x y z
N MET A 1 36.85 108.78 -43.87
CA MET A 1 38.30 108.56 -43.97
C MET A 1 38.54 107.07 -44.17
N LYS A 2 39.13 106.75 -45.33
CA LYS A 2 39.87 105.53 -45.74
C LYS A 2 39.43 104.16 -45.19
N ILE A 3 38.92 103.21 -45.97
CA ILE A 3 39.32 102.60 -47.26
C ILE A 3 39.81 101.15 -47.02
N ASN A 4 39.09 100.21 -47.68
CA ASN A 4 39.54 98.95 -48.27
C ASN A 4 39.97 97.80 -47.35
N THR A 5 39.75 96.52 -47.64
CA THR A 5 39.34 95.71 -48.82
C THR A 5 39.32 94.24 -48.30
N LYS A 6 38.71 93.18 -48.85
CA LYS A 6 38.45 92.73 -50.24
C LYS A 6 37.64 91.41 -50.10
N LEU A 7 36.63 91.21 -50.96
CA LEU A 7 36.22 89.90 -51.50
C LEU A 7 37.29 89.44 -52.55
N PRO A 8 37.37 88.17 -53.08
CA PRO A 8 36.21 87.36 -53.50
C PRO A 8 36.33 85.80 -53.69
N TYR A 9 35.20 85.15 -54.09
CA TYR A 9 34.99 83.98 -55.02
C TYR A 9 35.77 82.65 -54.79
N SER A 10 35.25 81.41 -54.81
CA SER A 10 34.03 80.73 -55.32
C SER A 10 33.96 79.31 -54.67
N ILE A 11 32.81 78.61 -54.49
CA ILE A 11 32.31 77.52 -55.38
C ILE A 11 31.12 76.76 -54.69
N LEU A 12 30.09 76.44 -55.51
CA LEU A 12 29.00 75.42 -55.45
C LEU A 12 27.93 75.39 -54.31
N ILE A 13 26.66 75.79 -54.55
CA ILE A 13 25.43 75.00 -54.92
C ILE A 13 25.12 73.86 -53.89
N ILE A 14 23.99 73.74 -53.17
CA ILE A 14 22.55 73.58 -53.51
C ILE A 14 21.67 73.91 -52.29
N PHE A 15 20.49 74.49 -52.54
CA PHE A 15 19.38 74.74 -51.61
C PHE A 15 18.71 73.45 -51.09
N PHE A 16 18.47 73.35 -49.78
CA PHE A 16 17.26 72.74 -49.23
C PHE A 16 16.87 73.49 -47.95
N ILE A 17 15.79 74.28 -48.03
CA ILE A 17 15.06 74.76 -46.86
C ILE A 17 14.08 73.65 -46.49
N ILE A 18 14.28 72.99 -45.36
CA ILE A 18 13.24 72.19 -44.72
C ILE A 18 12.98 72.82 -43.36
N LEU A 19 11.82 73.48 -43.28
CA LEU A 19 11.17 73.87 -42.03
C LEU A 19 11.03 72.61 -41.17
N SER A 20 11.69 72.61 -40.02
CA SER A 20 11.51 71.60 -38.98
C SER A 20 10.10 71.72 -38.39
N PRO A 21 9.23 70.71 -38.50
CA PRO A 21 8.07 70.64 -37.62
C PRO A 21 8.55 70.22 -36.22
N THR A 22 8.10 70.97 -35.23
CA THR A 22 8.13 70.61 -33.82
C THR A 22 7.51 69.23 -33.62
N PHE A 23 8.32 68.24 -33.27
CA PHE A 23 7.81 66.98 -32.72
C PHE A 23 7.34 67.25 -31.29
N VAL A 24 6.02 67.21 -31.08
CA VAL A 24 5.45 66.92 -29.77
C VAL A 24 5.78 65.46 -29.50
N GLN A 25 6.77 65.22 -28.65
CA GLN A 25 6.99 63.90 -28.08
C GLN A 25 5.86 63.65 -27.09
N ALA A 26 4.85 62.89 -27.49
CA ALA A 26 3.95 62.26 -26.54
C ALA A 26 4.81 61.33 -25.69
N SER A 27 5.17 61.76 -24.48
CA SER A 27 5.59 60.83 -23.45
C SER A 27 4.34 60.05 -23.05
N GLU A 28 4.19 58.82 -23.56
CA GLU A 28 3.38 57.84 -22.84
C GLU A 28 3.96 57.78 -21.42
N THR A 29 3.22 58.30 -20.46
CA THR A 29 3.43 57.96 -19.06
C THR A 29 3.17 56.47 -18.94
N LYS A 30 4.22 55.65 -19.14
CA LYS A 30 4.22 54.28 -18.61
C LYS A 30 3.96 54.45 -17.13
N ASN A 31 2.80 53.98 -16.65
CA ASN A 31 2.56 53.83 -15.22
C ASN A 31 3.63 52.86 -14.72
N ILE A 32 4.72 53.42 -14.21
CA ILE A 32 5.78 52.68 -13.54
C ILE A 32 5.13 52.10 -12.30
N ILE A 33 5.13 50.78 -12.18
CA ILE A 33 4.68 50.13 -10.95
C ILE A 33 5.73 50.50 -9.88
N GLU A 34 5.37 51.41 -8.98
CA GLU A 34 6.06 51.50 -7.68
C GLU A 34 5.89 50.15 -7.00
N HIS A 35 7.01 49.49 -6.69
CA HIS A 35 7.14 48.20 -6.02
C HIS A 35 5.97 47.84 -5.08
N TYR A 36 5.01 47.05 -5.57
CA TYR A 36 3.97 46.48 -4.70
C TYR A 36 4.42 45.10 -4.22
N SER A 37 4.59 44.98 -2.91
CA SER A 37 4.76 43.71 -2.23
C SER A 37 3.45 43.36 -1.53
N TYR A 38 2.90 42.18 -1.82
CA TYR A 38 1.76 41.64 -1.09
C TYR A 38 2.18 40.33 -0.46
N SER A 39 2.03 40.25 0.86
CA SER A 39 2.25 39.03 1.64
C SER A 39 0.91 38.43 2.03
N THR A 40 0.82 37.11 1.97
CA THR A 40 -0.26 36.37 2.61
C THR A 40 0.35 35.19 3.33
N GLU A 41 0.30 35.25 4.65
CA GLU A 41 0.49 34.06 5.47
C GLU A 41 -0.77 33.21 5.33
N VAL A 42 -0.66 32.11 4.58
CA VAL A 42 -1.74 31.13 4.41
C VAL A 42 -2.11 30.52 5.77
N ASN A 43 -1.11 30.46 6.65
CA ASN A 43 -1.24 29.99 8.03
C ASN A 43 -1.25 31.14 9.08
N ASP A 44 -1.57 32.40 8.75
CA ASP A 44 -1.81 33.45 9.79
C ASP A 44 -3.14 33.27 10.54
N ILE A 45 -3.93 32.29 10.14
CA ILE A 45 -4.98 31.73 11.00
C ILE A 45 -4.35 30.90 12.14
N ASN A 46 -3.07 30.52 12.07
CA ASN A 46 -2.35 29.77 13.10
C ASN A 46 -1.24 30.60 13.81
N LYS A 47 -0.67 31.66 13.19
CA LYS A 47 0.54 32.31 13.74
C LYS A 47 0.36 33.47 14.70
N LYS A 48 -0.77 34.19 14.67
CA LYS A 48 -1.08 35.19 15.71
C LYS A 48 -1.45 34.55 17.07
N TYR A 49 -1.61 33.23 17.12
CA TYR A 49 -2.38 32.56 18.18
C TYR A 49 -1.59 31.66 19.13
N TYR A 50 -0.30 31.46 18.89
CA TYR A 50 0.60 30.78 19.84
C TYR A 50 1.45 31.73 20.69
N ASN A 51 1.34 33.06 20.51
CA ASN A 51 2.14 34.03 21.27
C ASN A 51 1.41 34.72 22.44
N GLU A 52 0.14 34.40 22.71
CA GLU A 52 -0.57 34.93 23.88
C GLU A 52 -1.11 33.82 24.80
N SER A 53 -0.22 32.97 25.31
CA SER A 53 -0.20 32.66 26.76
C SER A 53 1.08 31.94 27.19
N ILE A 54 1.59 32.36 28.36
CA ILE A 54 2.62 31.73 29.21
C ILE A 54 4.12 32.08 28.95
N ILE A 55 4.51 33.24 29.50
CA ILE A 55 5.71 33.54 30.33
C ILE A 55 7.07 32.89 29.93
N ALA A 56 8.01 33.71 29.42
CA ALA A 56 9.32 33.95 30.08
C ALA A 56 10.19 34.98 29.33
N LYS A 57 10.81 35.88 30.12
CA LYS A 57 11.73 36.93 29.70
C LYS A 57 13.10 36.38 29.27
N ASN A 58 13.70 37.05 28.27
CA ASN A 58 15.13 37.40 28.08
C ASN A 58 15.92 36.82 26.89
N LYS A 59 16.44 37.77 26.10
CA LYS A 59 17.78 37.91 25.48
C LYS A 59 18.19 37.05 24.26
N LYS A 60 18.18 37.73 23.10
CA LYS A 60 19.20 37.85 22.01
C LYS A 60 19.70 36.59 21.26
N PRO A 61 20.14 36.77 19.99
CA PRO A 61 19.91 35.80 18.90
C PRO A 61 21.03 34.77 18.74
N PHE A 62 20.66 33.58 18.24
CA PHE A 62 21.59 32.53 17.83
C PHE A 62 22.00 32.70 16.36
N LYS A 63 23.28 32.44 16.06
CA LYS A 63 23.90 32.67 14.74
C LYS A 63 24.92 31.56 14.46
N LEU A 64 24.71 30.71 13.46
CA LEU A 64 25.72 29.81 12.84
C LEU A 64 25.07 29.17 11.59
N HIS A 65 25.71 28.85 10.47
CA HIS A 65 27.00 29.20 9.87
C HIS A 65 26.87 28.92 8.35
N ASN A 66 27.77 29.48 7.57
CA ASN A 66 27.68 29.60 6.11
C ASN A 66 28.50 28.54 5.36
N LYS A 67 28.15 28.33 4.08
CA LYS A 67 28.91 27.72 2.94
C LYS A 67 28.97 26.18 2.85
N GLN A 68 28.91 25.53 1.69
CA GLN A 68 28.92 25.97 0.28
C GLN A 68 28.42 24.85 -0.67
N GLN A 69 27.66 25.26 -1.70
CA GLN A 69 27.43 24.76 -3.08
C GLN A 69 27.88 23.32 -3.47
N ILE A 70 27.07 22.61 -4.25
CA ILE A 70 27.16 22.43 -5.73
C ILE A 70 26.04 21.38 -6.04
N ASN A 71 25.13 21.41 -7.03
CA ASN A 71 25.15 21.97 -8.38
C ASN A 71 23.73 22.33 -8.87
N LYS A 72 23.67 23.45 -9.58
CA LYS A 72 22.57 23.92 -10.42
C LYS A 72 22.40 22.94 -11.60
N THR A 73 21.17 22.52 -11.89
CA THR A 73 20.47 22.60 -13.20
C THR A 73 19.34 21.58 -13.25
N LEU A 74 18.10 22.04 -13.10
CA LEU A 74 16.92 21.49 -13.77
C LEU A 74 15.82 22.57 -13.79
N PHE A 75 16.11 23.68 -14.45
CA PHE A 75 15.04 24.50 -15.02
C PHE A 75 14.66 23.84 -16.34
N SER A 76 13.65 22.99 -16.31
CA SER A 76 12.90 22.63 -17.51
C SER A 76 11.45 22.32 -17.16
N TYR A 77 10.62 23.36 -17.07
CA TYR A 77 9.23 23.28 -17.48
C TYR A 77 8.90 24.53 -18.30
N ASN A 78 8.18 24.30 -19.40
CA ASN A 78 8.00 25.21 -20.50
C ASN A 78 7.14 26.43 -20.11
N ASN A 79 7.64 27.62 -20.43
CA ASN A 79 6.91 28.88 -20.55
C ASN A 79 6.16 29.37 -19.28
N ASN A 80 6.88 29.99 -18.32
CA ASN A 80 6.30 30.76 -17.21
C ASN A 80 5.61 32.07 -17.67
N ASN A 81 5.12 32.11 -18.91
CA ASN A 81 4.45 33.25 -19.52
C ASN A 81 2.94 32.99 -19.51
N CYS A 82 2.16 33.94 -19.00
CA CYS A 82 0.70 33.89 -19.01
C CYS A 82 0.11 35.26 -19.34
N ASN A 83 -1.16 35.29 -19.73
CA ASN A 83 -1.87 36.53 -20.06
C ASN A 83 -3.28 36.63 -19.47
N THR A 84 -3.67 35.63 -18.67
CA THR A 84 -4.96 35.53 -17.97
C THR A 84 -4.73 35.10 -16.53
N ILE A 85 -5.65 35.43 -15.62
CA ILE A 85 -5.54 35.06 -14.21
C ILE A 85 -5.61 33.55 -14.01
N GLU A 86 -6.41 32.85 -14.82
CA GLU A 86 -6.58 31.39 -14.74
C GLU A 86 -5.28 30.66 -15.09
N GLN A 87 -4.53 31.14 -16.09
CA GLN A 87 -3.21 30.59 -16.42
C GLN A 87 -2.17 30.84 -15.32
N LEU A 88 -2.25 32.00 -14.66
CA LEU A 88 -1.38 32.35 -13.55
C LEU A 88 -1.68 31.44 -12.33
N GLU A 89 -2.95 31.22 -12.03
CA GLU A 89 -3.44 30.28 -11.01
C GLU A 89 -2.94 28.85 -11.26
N GLU A 90 -3.07 28.35 -12.49
CA GLU A 90 -2.56 27.03 -12.89
C GLU A 90 -1.05 26.90 -12.72
N LEU A 91 -0.27 27.89 -13.19
CA LEU A 91 1.19 27.90 -13.02
C LEU A 91 1.60 27.95 -11.54
N THR A 92 0.87 28.72 -10.73
CA THR A 92 1.13 28.85 -9.29
C THR A 92 0.83 27.54 -8.57
N LYS A 93 -0.30 26.92 -8.89
CA LYS A 93 -0.68 25.59 -8.40
C LYS A 93 0.38 24.55 -8.73
N ASP A 94 0.83 24.47 -9.99
CA ASP A 94 1.86 23.50 -10.39
C ASP A 94 3.17 23.71 -9.60
N ASN A 95 3.58 24.96 -9.34
CA ASN A 95 4.76 25.25 -8.53
C ASN A 95 4.58 24.82 -7.06
N ILE A 96 3.39 25.04 -6.49
CA ILE A 96 3.08 24.65 -5.11
C ILE A 96 3.03 23.13 -4.96
N LEU A 97 2.41 22.41 -5.90
CA LEU A 97 2.39 20.94 -5.92
C LEU A 97 3.82 20.36 -6.02
N ASN A 98 4.72 21.05 -6.72
CA ASN A 98 6.14 20.67 -6.79
C ASN A 98 6.99 21.17 -5.61
N LYS A 99 6.36 21.82 -4.61
CA LYS A 99 7.02 22.41 -3.43
C LYS A 99 8.14 23.40 -3.78
N ASN A 100 8.01 24.12 -4.89
CA ASN A 100 8.97 25.17 -5.27
C ASN A 100 8.85 26.34 -4.30
N THR A 101 9.96 26.74 -3.69
CA THR A 101 9.96 27.83 -2.69
C THR A 101 10.11 29.22 -3.31
N ASN A 102 10.66 29.30 -4.52
CA ASN A 102 10.84 30.55 -5.25
C ASN A 102 10.65 30.30 -6.75
N PHE A 103 9.79 31.09 -7.38
CA PHE A 103 9.55 31.01 -8.82
C PHE A 103 9.08 32.36 -9.36
N LEU A 104 9.25 32.54 -10.67
CA LEU A 104 8.90 33.76 -11.37
C LEU A 104 7.88 33.45 -12.47
N ILE A 105 6.79 34.21 -12.50
CA ILE A 105 5.79 34.16 -13.57
C ILE A 105 5.77 35.51 -14.29
N HIS A 106 5.91 35.47 -15.61
CA HIS A 106 5.75 36.62 -16.48
C HIS A 106 4.29 36.72 -16.92
N TYR A 107 3.65 37.84 -16.61
CA TYR A 107 2.25 38.11 -16.83
C TYR A 107 2.06 39.29 -17.79
N THR A 108 1.30 39.04 -18.86
CA THR A 108 1.02 40.02 -19.93
C THR A 108 -0.45 40.43 -20.00
N GLY A 109 -1.26 40.03 -19.01
CA GLY A 109 -2.66 40.44 -18.88
C GLY A 109 -2.82 41.80 -18.18
N ASN A 110 -4.06 42.15 -17.79
CA ASN A 110 -4.33 43.47 -17.21
C ASN A 110 -3.88 43.54 -15.74
N LEU A 111 -3.25 44.65 -15.35
CA LEU A 111 -2.80 44.86 -13.97
C LEU A 111 -3.94 44.76 -12.92
N SER A 112 -5.17 45.14 -13.29
CA SER A 112 -6.34 45.04 -12.41
C SER A 112 -6.63 43.62 -11.92
N ASP A 113 -6.25 42.62 -12.71
CA ASP A 113 -6.55 41.22 -12.42
C ASP A 113 -5.71 40.71 -11.24
N LEU A 114 -4.56 41.35 -10.98
CA LEU A 114 -3.61 41.01 -9.91
C LEU A 114 -4.01 41.57 -8.53
N SER A 115 -5.12 42.31 -8.43
CA SER A 115 -5.62 42.75 -7.13
C SER A 115 -5.96 41.54 -6.25
N GLY A 116 -5.38 41.48 -5.05
CA GLY A 116 -5.58 40.37 -4.10
C GLY A 116 -4.96 39.05 -4.55
N LEU A 117 -3.94 39.09 -5.42
CA LEU A 117 -3.37 37.90 -6.06
C LEU A 117 -3.03 36.75 -5.10
N PRO A 118 -2.30 36.95 -3.98
CA PRO A 118 -1.97 35.85 -3.09
C PRO A 118 -3.20 35.06 -2.60
N ASN A 119 -4.27 35.77 -2.23
CA ASN A 119 -5.51 35.14 -1.78
C ASN A 119 -6.22 34.38 -2.91
N LYS A 120 -6.24 34.94 -4.14
CA LYS A 120 -6.85 34.27 -5.30
C LYS A 120 -6.15 32.96 -5.62
N VAL A 121 -4.82 32.99 -5.78
CA VAL A 121 -4.05 31.79 -6.13
C VAL A 121 -4.12 30.75 -5.01
N MET A 122 -4.11 31.15 -3.74
CA MET A 122 -4.21 30.19 -2.64
C MET A 122 -5.61 29.60 -2.51
N THR A 123 -6.66 30.39 -2.75
CA THR A 123 -8.04 29.87 -2.84
C THR A 123 -8.17 28.84 -3.95
N TYR A 124 -7.57 29.12 -5.12
CA TYR A 124 -7.54 28.19 -6.25
C TYR A 124 -6.80 26.89 -5.91
N VAL A 125 -5.62 26.99 -5.28
CA VAL A 125 -4.83 25.83 -4.86
C VAL A 125 -5.60 24.99 -3.84
N ILE A 126 -6.20 25.59 -2.81
CA ILE A 126 -6.98 24.87 -1.80
C ILE A 126 -8.18 24.15 -2.44
N ALA A 127 -8.84 24.79 -3.41
CA ALA A 127 -9.96 24.18 -4.12
C ALA A 127 -9.52 23.00 -5.02
N TYR A 128 -8.29 23.03 -5.55
CA TYR A 128 -7.74 21.96 -6.39
C TYR A 128 -7.17 20.80 -5.58
N ASP A 129 -6.34 21.12 -4.57
CA ASP A 129 -5.69 20.18 -3.67
C ASP A 129 -5.60 20.83 -2.28
N ASN A 130 -6.59 20.52 -1.44
CA ASN A 130 -6.69 21.11 -0.11
C ASN A 130 -5.47 20.76 0.76
N TYR A 131 -4.90 19.56 0.62
CA TYR A 131 -3.73 19.16 1.39
C TYR A 131 -2.54 20.04 1.02
N ALA A 132 -2.28 20.22 -0.28
CA ALA A 132 -1.20 21.07 -0.75
C ALA A 132 -1.41 22.53 -0.33
N GLY A 133 -2.65 23.03 -0.42
CA GLY A 133 -3.02 24.37 0.00
C GLY A 133 -2.78 24.63 1.48
N TYR A 134 -3.27 23.76 2.37
CA TYR A 134 -3.06 23.86 3.82
C TYR A 134 -1.64 23.47 4.27
N SER A 135 -0.84 22.87 3.39
CA SER A 135 0.59 22.64 3.63
C SER A 135 1.48 23.86 3.35
N VAL A 136 0.93 24.93 2.77
CA VAL A 136 1.62 26.20 2.55
C VAL A 136 1.53 27.04 3.82
N ASN A 137 2.67 27.49 4.34
CA ASN A 137 2.74 28.37 5.49
C ASN A 137 2.63 29.85 5.09
N THR A 138 3.38 30.28 4.07
CA THR A 138 3.28 31.64 3.51
C THR A 138 3.39 31.61 1.99
N CYS A 139 2.69 32.52 1.32
CA CYS A 139 2.78 32.77 -0.12
C CYS A 139 2.91 34.27 -0.35
N ASP A 140 4.14 34.73 -0.54
CA ASP A 140 4.47 36.13 -0.76
C ASP A 140 4.65 36.40 -2.25
N THR A 141 4.13 37.54 -2.70
CA THR A 141 4.25 37.98 -4.09
C THR A 141 4.89 39.36 -4.17
N HIS A 142 5.80 39.51 -5.12
CA HIS A 142 6.38 40.80 -5.48
C HIS A 142 6.27 41.00 -6.98
N SER A 143 5.57 42.06 -7.40
CA SER A 143 5.36 42.37 -8.80
C SER A 143 6.22 43.54 -9.24
N TYR A 144 6.87 43.41 -10.40
CA TYR A 144 7.68 44.47 -11.00
C TYR A 144 7.45 44.53 -12.51
N GLY A 145 7.43 45.75 -13.08
CA GLY A 145 7.22 45.95 -14.52
C GLY A 145 6.23 47.06 -14.84
N TYR A 146 5.53 46.92 -15.96
CA TYR A 146 4.53 47.87 -16.46
C TYR A 146 3.27 47.11 -16.89
N ASP A 147 2.14 47.80 -17.07
CA ASP A 147 0.90 47.15 -17.50
C ASP A 147 1.11 46.26 -18.74
N LYS A 148 0.55 45.04 -18.69
CA LYS A 148 0.72 43.98 -19.70
C LYS A 148 2.14 43.47 -19.92
N ASN A 149 3.06 43.78 -19.00
CA ASN A 149 4.43 43.28 -19.00
C ASN A 149 5.00 43.29 -17.57
N ILE A 150 4.48 42.35 -16.76
CA ILE A 150 4.70 42.28 -15.31
C ILE A 150 5.41 40.97 -14.99
N ASP A 151 6.51 41.03 -14.29
CA ASP A 151 7.14 39.88 -13.68
C ASP A 151 6.67 39.77 -12.22
N ILE A 152 6.21 38.58 -11.83
CA ILE A 152 5.65 38.30 -10.51
C ILE A 152 6.53 37.23 -9.86
N SER A 153 7.29 37.65 -8.86
CA SER A 153 8.09 36.76 -8.02
C SER A 153 7.23 36.21 -6.91
N PHE A 154 7.24 34.89 -6.75
CA PHE A 154 6.63 34.18 -5.64
C PHE A 154 7.72 33.69 -4.69
N THR A 155 7.49 33.88 -3.40
CA THR A 155 8.26 33.25 -2.31
C THR A 155 7.28 32.48 -1.44
N VAL A 156 7.40 31.16 -1.44
CA VAL A 156 6.50 30.25 -0.76
C VAL A 156 7.26 29.48 0.33
N THR A 157 6.72 29.44 1.52
CA THR A 157 7.20 28.55 2.60
C THR A 157 6.17 27.47 2.87
N TYR A 158 6.63 26.27 3.21
CA TYR A 158 5.80 25.10 3.44
C TYR A 158 5.99 24.60 4.88
N LEU A 159 5.01 23.88 5.40
CA LEU A 159 5.12 23.20 6.70
C LEU A 159 6.22 22.13 6.69
N LEU A 160 6.34 21.39 5.58
CA LEU A 160 7.38 20.38 5.39
C LEU A 160 8.32 20.79 4.26
N THR A 161 9.59 20.43 4.40
CA THR A 161 10.50 20.36 3.26
C THR A 161 10.09 19.25 2.30
N ARG A 162 10.59 19.30 1.06
CA ARG A 162 10.31 18.27 0.05
C ARG A 162 10.77 16.87 0.49
N ASP A 163 11.90 16.78 1.21
CA ASP A 163 12.44 15.50 1.66
C ASP A 163 11.61 14.91 2.81
N GLU A 164 11.13 15.74 3.73
CA GLU A 164 10.18 15.33 4.78
C GLU A 164 8.84 14.90 4.19
N GLU A 165 8.31 15.63 3.21
CA GLU A 165 7.07 15.27 2.51
C GLU A 165 7.20 13.90 1.81
N ASN A 166 8.30 13.67 1.08
CA ASN A 166 8.58 12.38 0.46
C ASN A 166 8.72 11.26 1.50
N TRP A 167 9.32 11.55 2.66
CA TRP A 167 9.42 10.58 3.75
C TRP A 167 8.04 10.23 4.31
N VAL A 168 7.19 11.24 4.55
CA VAL A 168 5.80 11.06 5.00
C VAL A 168 5.01 10.25 3.99
N ASP A 169 5.11 10.55 2.69
CA ASP A 169 4.41 9.80 1.65
C ASP A 169 4.77 8.31 1.66
N ASN A 170 6.08 7.99 1.70
CA ASN A 170 6.53 6.60 1.76
C ASN A 170 6.10 5.89 3.06
N LYS A 171 6.10 6.63 4.18
CA LYS A 171 5.67 6.12 5.47
C LYS A 171 4.18 5.83 5.47
N VAL A 172 3.35 6.73 4.95
CA VAL A 172 1.90 6.55 4.78
C VAL A 172 1.62 5.36 3.86
N ASP A 173 2.30 5.24 2.71
CA ASP A 173 2.11 4.10 1.82
C ASP A 173 2.39 2.77 2.54
N SER A 174 3.46 2.72 3.34
CA SER A 174 3.80 1.55 4.14
C SER A 174 2.76 1.23 5.23
N ILE A 175 2.17 2.26 5.85
CA ILE A 175 1.12 2.10 6.86
C ILE A 175 -0.15 1.57 6.21
N LEU A 176 -0.61 2.21 5.14
CA LEU A 176 -1.83 1.84 4.43
C LEU A 176 -1.77 0.41 3.89
N GLN A 177 -0.61 -0.04 3.39
CA GLN A 177 -0.40 -1.44 2.99
C GLN A 177 -0.63 -2.45 4.11
N ASN A 178 -0.47 -2.06 5.37
CA ASN A 178 -0.65 -2.94 6.53
C ASN A 178 -2.05 -2.87 7.13
N ILE A 179 -2.72 -1.71 7.07
CA ILE A 179 -4.01 -1.50 7.74
C ILE A 179 -5.21 -1.57 6.78
N ILE A 180 -4.99 -1.37 5.47
CA ILE A 180 -6.04 -1.42 4.44
C ILE A 180 -5.94 -2.69 3.62
N ARG A 181 -7.10 -3.30 3.33
CA ARG A 181 -7.26 -4.37 2.35
C ARG A 181 -8.13 -3.90 1.19
N ASP A 182 -7.89 -4.40 0.00
CA ASP A 182 -8.69 -4.07 -1.20
C ASP A 182 -10.18 -4.39 -1.01
N SER A 183 -10.50 -5.43 -0.23
CA SER A 183 -11.87 -5.82 0.07
C SER A 183 -12.60 -4.91 1.05
N MET A 184 -11.89 -4.03 1.78
CA MET A 184 -12.52 -3.16 2.76
C MET A 184 -13.44 -2.13 2.09
N THR A 185 -14.58 -1.88 2.73
CA THR A 185 -15.47 -0.75 2.43
C THR A 185 -14.80 0.59 2.76
N GLN A 186 -15.34 1.71 2.26
CA GLN A 186 -14.84 3.04 2.64
C GLN A 186 -14.90 3.25 4.16
N ASP A 187 -16.01 2.83 4.80
CA ASP A 187 -16.20 2.88 6.26
C ASP A 187 -15.10 2.13 7.02
N GLN A 188 -14.71 0.93 6.55
CA GLN A 188 -13.64 0.15 7.18
C GLN A 188 -12.26 0.78 6.98
N LYS A 189 -12.02 1.38 5.81
CA LYS A 189 -10.74 2.04 5.49
C LYS A 189 -10.55 3.30 6.33
N GLU A 190 -11.57 4.15 6.40
CA GLU A 190 -11.55 5.35 7.25
C GLU A 190 -11.33 4.97 8.71
N LYS A 191 -12.10 4.00 9.24
CA LYS A 191 -11.92 3.55 10.62
C LYS A 191 -10.51 3.04 10.89
N ALA A 192 -9.94 2.25 9.98
CA ALA A 192 -8.58 1.75 10.12
C ALA A 192 -7.54 2.89 10.15
N ILE A 193 -7.71 3.91 9.29
CA ILE A 193 -6.87 5.11 9.26
C ILE A 193 -6.98 5.89 10.57
N HIS A 194 -8.21 6.18 10.99
CA HIS A 194 -8.51 6.87 12.24
C HIS A 194 -7.87 6.15 13.43
N ASP A 195 -8.19 4.86 13.61
CA ASP A 195 -7.67 4.06 14.73
C ASP A 195 -6.14 4.03 14.74
N TYR A 196 -5.51 3.95 13.56
CA TYR A 196 -4.06 4.02 13.45
C TYR A 196 -3.51 5.35 13.95
N ILE A 197 -4.11 6.48 13.52
CA ILE A 197 -3.66 7.81 13.94
C ILE A 197 -3.78 7.95 15.46
N ILE A 198 -4.96 7.68 16.03
CA ILE A 198 -5.19 7.84 17.48
C ILE A 198 -4.31 6.90 18.31
N SER A 199 -4.01 5.70 17.82
CA SER A 199 -3.17 4.75 18.56
C SER A 199 -1.67 5.02 18.47
N ASN A 200 -1.22 5.92 17.59
CA ASN A 200 0.21 6.12 17.29
C ASN A 200 0.69 7.57 17.40
N VAL A 201 -0.23 8.52 17.60
CA VAL A 201 0.06 9.94 17.69
C VAL A 201 -0.57 10.47 18.97
N THR A 202 0.14 11.37 19.66
CA THR A 202 -0.31 12.00 20.90
C THR A 202 -0.35 13.53 20.76
N TYR A 203 -1.31 14.17 21.42
CA TYR A 203 -1.44 15.62 21.32
C TYR A 203 -0.24 16.38 21.91
N ASP A 204 0.36 17.28 21.13
CA ASP A 204 1.45 18.16 21.58
C ASP A 204 0.93 19.43 22.26
N GLU A 205 0.86 19.41 23.60
CA GLU A 205 0.52 20.60 24.40
C GLU A 205 1.58 21.70 24.39
N THR A 206 2.79 21.46 23.85
CA THR A 206 3.88 22.47 23.83
C THR A 206 3.80 23.43 22.66
N ALA A 207 2.88 23.19 21.73
CA ALA A 207 2.62 23.99 20.55
C ALA A 207 3.77 24.15 19.55
N LYS A 208 4.58 23.11 19.37
CA LYS A 208 5.76 23.15 18.48
C LYS A 208 5.64 22.26 17.27
N LYS A 209 4.80 21.24 17.35
CA LYS A 209 4.66 20.19 16.34
C LYS A 209 3.30 20.30 15.68
N ASN A 210 3.26 20.52 14.38
CA ASN A 210 2.01 20.91 13.70
C ASN A 210 1.85 20.30 12.31
N ASN A 211 2.62 19.27 11.99
CA ASN A 211 2.60 18.69 10.65
C ASN A 211 2.64 17.16 10.67
N PRO A 212 2.33 16.49 9.54
CA PRO A 212 2.37 15.04 9.42
C PRO A 212 3.73 14.39 9.68
N TYR A 213 4.84 15.09 9.45
CA TYR A 213 6.17 14.55 9.75
C TYR A 213 6.34 14.42 11.26
N ASP A 214 6.01 15.46 12.04
CA ASP A 214 6.04 15.40 13.50
C ASP A 214 5.15 14.26 14.03
N ALA A 215 3.95 14.12 13.47
CA ALA A 215 3.00 13.07 13.84
C ALA A 215 3.59 11.66 13.67
N LEU A 216 4.20 11.37 12.51
CA LEU A 216 4.68 10.03 12.18
C LEU A 216 6.12 9.74 12.64
N HIS A 217 6.97 10.75 12.72
CA HIS A 217 8.37 10.61 13.12
C HIS A 217 8.53 10.69 14.64
N ASP A 218 7.89 11.67 15.27
CA ASP A 218 8.02 11.90 16.70
C ASP A 218 6.88 11.30 17.53
N GLY A 219 5.77 10.90 16.89
CA GLY A 219 4.59 10.35 17.57
C GLY A 219 3.75 11.39 18.30
N SER A 220 3.90 12.68 17.97
CA SER A 220 3.14 13.75 18.62
C SER A 220 2.94 14.96 17.73
N THR A 221 1.77 15.59 17.74
CA THR A 221 1.49 16.80 16.94
C THR A 221 0.28 17.57 17.46
N MET A 222 0.02 18.76 16.92
CA MET A 222 -1.20 19.55 17.13
C MET A 222 -2.26 19.26 16.08
N CYS A 223 -3.44 19.88 16.21
CA CYS A 223 -4.58 19.71 15.31
C CYS A 223 -4.23 19.76 13.81
N GLU A 224 -3.38 20.69 13.39
CA GLU A 224 -2.92 20.82 12.00
C GLU A 224 -2.19 19.56 11.50
N GLY A 225 -1.37 18.93 12.34
CA GLY A 225 -0.68 17.69 11.98
C GLY A 225 -1.62 16.49 11.91
N TYR A 226 -2.59 16.40 12.83
CA TYR A 226 -3.63 15.36 12.79
C TYR A 226 -4.47 15.46 11.52
N ALA A 227 -5.02 16.66 11.25
CA ALA A 227 -5.92 16.88 10.14
C ALA A 227 -5.23 16.66 8.78
N LEU A 228 -4.00 17.16 8.62
CA LEU A 228 -3.20 16.95 7.41
C LEU A 228 -2.81 15.47 7.24
N LEU A 229 -2.45 14.76 8.32
CA LEU A 229 -2.11 13.34 8.24
C LEU A 229 -3.33 12.52 7.83
N ALA A 230 -4.48 12.74 8.48
CA ALA A 230 -5.75 12.10 8.13
C ALA A 230 -6.11 12.40 6.67
N CYS A 231 -6.04 13.66 6.24
CA CYS A 231 -6.31 14.07 4.87
C CYS A 231 -5.45 13.30 3.84
N LYS A 232 -4.13 13.23 4.08
CA LYS A 232 -3.21 12.50 3.20
C LYS A 232 -3.54 11.00 3.16
N MET A 233 -3.78 10.38 4.31
CA MET A 233 -4.09 8.95 4.41
C MET A 233 -5.42 8.61 3.71
N LEU A 234 -6.45 9.44 3.90
CA LEU A 234 -7.76 9.31 3.25
C LEU A 234 -7.66 9.49 1.73
N ASN A 235 -6.95 10.53 1.27
CA ASN A 235 -6.71 10.75 -0.16
C ASN A 235 -6.03 9.53 -0.82
N LYS A 236 -4.98 9.00 -0.20
CA LYS A 236 -4.27 7.79 -0.69
C LYS A 236 -5.12 6.52 -0.60
N ALA A 237 -6.09 6.46 0.30
CA ALA A 237 -7.07 5.37 0.38
C ALA A 237 -8.24 5.52 -0.61
N GLY A 238 -8.29 6.60 -1.38
CA GLY A 238 -9.35 6.90 -2.35
C GLY A 238 -10.64 7.40 -1.69
N ILE A 239 -10.53 8.04 -0.53
CA ILE A 239 -11.65 8.62 0.21
C ILE A 239 -11.55 10.14 0.09
N GLU A 240 -12.52 10.73 -0.59
CA GLU A 240 -12.63 12.17 -0.75
C GLU A 240 -12.84 12.84 0.62
N ASN A 241 -12.07 13.88 0.89
CA ASN A 241 -12.16 14.64 2.13
C ASN A 241 -11.73 16.09 1.92
N LEU A 242 -12.18 16.96 2.82
CA LEU A 242 -11.85 18.38 2.88
C LEU A 242 -11.28 18.72 4.26
N LEU A 243 -10.41 19.73 4.30
CA LEU A 243 -9.95 20.33 5.54
C LEU A 243 -10.82 21.54 5.87
N ILE A 244 -11.36 21.57 7.09
CA ILE A 244 -12.16 22.68 7.61
C ILE A 244 -11.33 23.44 8.64
N LEU A 245 -11.26 24.74 8.46
CA LEU A 245 -10.69 25.67 9.42
C LEU A 245 -11.81 26.44 10.11
N GLY A 246 -11.85 26.35 11.43
CA GLY A 246 -12.93 26.90 12.25
C GLY A 246 -12.49 27.20 13.68
N LYS A 247 -13.48 27.39 14.54
CA LYS A 247 -13.30 27.80 15.93
C LYS A 247 -13.82 26.72 16.87
N VAL A 248 -13.19 26.60 18.03
CA VAL A 248 -13.64 25.76 19.15
C VAL A 248 -13.60 26.51 20.47
N ASP A 249 -14.24 26.00 21.52
CA ASP A 249 -14.18 26.51 22.90
C ASP A 249 -14.56 28.00 23.06
N ASN A 250 -15.50 28.49 22.24
CA ASN A 250 -15.89 29.91 22.17
C ASN A 250 -14.78 30.87 21.72
N SER A 251 -13.76 30.36 21.05
CA SER A 251 -12.74 31.15 20.40
C SER A 251 -13.37 32.16 19.41
N THR A 252 -12.87 33.40 19.38
CA THR A 252 -13.31 34.42 18.41
C THR A 252 -12.54 34.36 17.09
N ILE A 253 -11.62 33.41 16.99
CA ILE A 253 -10.66 33.26 15.91
C ILE A 253 -10.75 31.82 15.40
N ASN A 254 -10.43 31.61 14.14
CA ASN A 254 -10.25 30.25 13.66
C ASN A 254 -8.94 29.74 14.28
N ASN A 255 -9.02 28.72 15.13
CA ASN A 255 -7.89 28.18 15.90
C ASN A 255 -7.83 26.66 15.82
N HIS A 256 -8.71 26.04 15.05
CA HIS A 256 -8.82 24.60 14.97
C HIS A 256 -9.08 24.13 13.55
N ILE A 257 -8.51 22.97 13.21
CA ILE A 257 -8.60 22.37 11.88
C ILE A 257 -8.91 20.88 12.02
N TRP A 258 -9.86 20.41 11.22
CA TRP A 258 -10.32 19.02 11.20
C TRP A 258 -10.74 18.60 9.78
N ASN A 259 -11.20 17.36 9.63
CA ASN A 259 -11.59 16.81 8.34
C ASN A 259 -13.12 16.77 8.16
N LEU A 260 -13.56 16.93 6.91
CA LEU A 260 -14.88 16.56 6.45
C LEU A 260 -14.72 15.45 5.42
N VAL A 261 -15.29 14.28 5.65
CA VAL A 261 -15.03 13.06 4.89
C VAL A 261 -16.28 12.61 4.15
N ASN A 262 -16.15 12.27 2.87
CA ASN A 262 -17.23 11.75 2.04
C ASN A 262 -17.19 10.22 2.05
N ILE A 263 -18.14 9.61 2.76
CA ILE A 263 -18.31 8.17 2.84
C ILE A 263 -19.60 7.78 2.12
N ASN A 264 -19.45 7.04 1.02
CA ASN A 264 -20.55 6.55 0.19
C ASN A 264 -21.54 7.66 -0.25
N GLY A 265 -21.03 8.87 -0.55
CA GLY A 265 -21.83 10.01 -1.00
C GLY A 265 -22.44 10.87 0.10
N ASN A 266 -22.14 10.58 1.38
CA ASN A 266 -22.56 11.38 2.53
C ASN A 266 -21.33 12.00 3.18
N TRP A 267 -21.43 13.28 3.55
CA TRP A 267 -20.37 14.00 4.24
C TRP A 267 -20.52 13.87 5.75
N TYR A 268 -19.39 13.75 6.45
CA TYR A 268 -19.32 13.66 7.90
C TYR A 268 -18.11 14.42 8.42
N HIS A 269 -18.23 14.99 9.62
CA HIS A 269 -17.08 15.58 10.31
C HIS A 269 -16.27 14.52 11.03
N LEU A 270 -14.96 14.54 10.81
CA LEU A 270 -13.98 13.67 11.46
C LEU A 270 -12.92 14.57 12.11
N ASP A 271 -12.81 14.52 13.44
CA ASP A 271 -11.78 15.23 14.17
C ASP A 271 -10.92 14.28 15.00
N CYS A 272 -9.83 13.82 14.38
CA CYS A 272 -8.85 12.95 15.04
C CYS A 272 -8.18 13.63 16.25
N THR A 273 -8.16 14.96 16.34
CA THR A 273 -7.53 15.65 17.47
C THR A 273 -8.37 15.50 18.73
N TRP A 274 -9.69 15.62 18.60
CA TRP A 274 -10.62 15.52 19.74
C TRP A 274 -11.04 14.07 20.04
N ASP A 275 -10.76 13.13 19.13
CA ASP A 275 -10.81 11.69 19.41
C ASP A 275 -9.52 11.12 20.03
N ASP A 276 -8.44 11.91 20.11
CA ASP A 276 -7.22 11.54 20.84
C ASP A 276 -7.43 11.75 22.36
N PRO A 277 -7.35 10.71 23.20
CA PRO A 277 -7.52 10.86 24.64
C PRO A 277 -6.42 11.76 25.24
N VAL A 278 -6.81 12.79 26.00
CA VAL A 278 -5.89 13.64 26.77
C VAL A 278 -6.20 13.54 28.26
N PRO A 279 -5.25 13.11 29.14
CA PRO A 279 -3.91 12.63 28.81
C PRO A 279 -3.94 11.33 28.00
N ASP A 280 -2.91 11.09 27.19
CA ASP A 280 -2.79 9.89 26.35
C ASP A 280 -2.93 8.60 27.19
N ILE A 281 -3.74 7.68 26.66
CA ILE A 281 -3.95 6.35 27.22
C ILE A 281 -3.57 5.33 26.13
N PRO A 282 -2.43 4.64 26.27
CA PRO A 282 -1.93 3.75 25.24
C PRO A 282 -2.95 2.70 24.78
N ASN A 283 -3.18 2.62 23.47
CA ASN A 283 -4.12 1.73 22.79
C ASN A 283 -5.61 2.00 23.08
N GLN A 284 -5.96 3.17 23.63
CA GLN A 284 -7.34 3.62 23.71
C GLN A 284 -7.67 4.50 22.50
N VAL A 285 -8.76 4.17 21.81
CA VAL A 285 -9.29 4.96 20.70
C VAL A 285 -10.69 5.43 21.08
N CYS A 286 -10.93 6.74 21.01
CA CYS A 286 -12.26 7.33 21.19
C CYS A 286 -12.94 7.55 19.83
N TYR A 287 -14.26 7.78 19.84
CA TYR A 287 -15.08 7.99 18.64
C TYR A 287 -16.15 9.07 18.88
N ASP A 288 -15.87 9.99 19.81
CA ASP A 288 -16.80 11.05 20.19
C ASP A 288 -16.94 12.11 19.10
N TYR A 289 -15.89 12.30 18.28
CA TYR A 289 -15.81 13.20 17.13
C TYR A 289 -15.64 12.47 15.79
N TYR A 290 -16.02 11.19 15.77
CA TYR A 290 -15.96 10.33 14.60
C TYR A 290 -17.26 10.40 13.79
N ASN A 291 -17.16 10.92 12.56
CA ASN A 291 -18.25 11.00 11.58
C ASN A 291 -19.54 11.66 12.10
N LEU A 292 -19.40 12.84 12.68
CA LEU A 292 -20.51 13.65 13.18
C LEU A 292 -21.26 14.38 12.07
N THR A 293 -22.55 14.65 12.32
CA THR A 293 -23.34 15.61 11.53
C THR A 293 -22.99 17.06 11.87
N ASP A 294 -23.38 17.99 11.00
CA ASP A 294 -23.32 19.44 11.22
C ASP A 294 -23.93 19.80 12.59
N ASP A 295 -25.15 19.34 12.87
CA ASP A 295 -25.86 19.59 14.14
C ASP A 295 -25.15 18.99 15.37
N GLN A 296 -24.43 17.87 15.20
CA GLN A 296 -23.68 17.25 16.29
C GLN A 296 -22.41 18.02 16.60
N LEU A 297 -21.64 18.41 15.58
CA LEU A 297 -20.38 19.12 15.72
C LEU A 297 -20.58 20.60 16.11
N ALA A 298 -21.65 21.25 15.63
CA ALA A 298 -21.96 22.65 15.90
C ALA A 298 -22.25 22.99 17.39
N LYS A 299 -22.18 22.00 18.29
CA LYS A 299 -22.34 22.20 19.73
C LYS A 299 -21.12 22.87 20.37
N ASP A 300 -19.94 22.62 19.83
CA ASP A 300 -18.66 23.11 20.34
C ASP A 300 -17.71 23.59 19.23
N HIS A 301 -18.02 23.30 17.96
CA HIS A 301 -17.30 23.83 16.80
C HIS A 301 -18.13 24.89 16.03
N ASP A 302 -17.45 25.87 15.45
CA ASP A 302 -18.03 26.88 14.56
C ASP A 302 -17.20 27.01 13.28
N TRP A 303 -17.85 26.99 12.12
CA TRP A 303 -17.21 27.11 10.81
C TRP A 303 -18.13 27.82 9.82
N GLU A 304 -17.57 28.28 8.70
CA GLU A 304 -18.35 28.83 7.60
C GLU A 304 -19.06 27.71 6.83
N MET A 305 -20.16 27.20 7.38
CA MET A 305 -20.91 26.03 6.90
C MET A 305 -21.22 26.09 5.39
N LEU A 306 -21.59 27.26 4.87
CA LEU A 306 -21.95 27.42 3.44
C LEU A 306 -20.76 27.28 2.48
N LYS A 307 -19.52 27.21 2.96
CA LYS A 307 -18.34 26.91 2.14
C LYS A 307 -18.18 25.41 1.86
N TYR A 308 -18.87 24.55 2.59
CA TYR A 308 -18.65 23.10 2.56
C TYR A 308 -19.95 22.34 2.24
N PRO A 309 -19.85 21.10 1.73
CA PRO A 309 -20.99 20.19 1.66
C PRO A 309 -21.57 19.91 3.05
N PHE A 310 -22.89 19.81 3.15
CA PHE A 310 -23.57 19.57 4.43
C PHE A 310 -23.43 18.12 4.92
N ALA A 311 -23.14 17.95 6.21
CA ALA A 311 -23.12 16.66 6.89
C ALA A 311 -24.42 16.41 7.67
N ASN A 312 -25.48 15.95 6.99
CA ASN A 312 -26.81 15.80 7.61
C ASN A 312 -27.25 14.36 7.88
N THR A 313 -26.39 13.39 7.59
CA THR A 313 -26.70 11.96 7.77
C THR A 313 -26.09 11.47 9.08
N LYS A 314 -26.88 10.85 9.95
CA LYS A 314 -26.35 10.27 11.19
C LYS A 314 -25.53 9.01 10.89
N TYR A 315 -24.27 9.00 11.32
CA TYR A 315 -23.39 7.85 11.16
C TYR A 315 -23.70 6.71 12.13
N ASN A 316 -23.49 5.48 11.69
CA ASN A 316 -23.64 4.27 12.51
C ASN A 316 -22.34 3.46 12.49
N LEU A 317 -21.51 3.63 13.52
CA LEU A 317 -20.21 2.96 13.63
C LEU A 317 -20.29 1.42 13.54
N SER A 318 -21.41 0.80 13.89
CA SER A 318 -21.53 -0.67 13.82
C SER A 318 -21.40 -1.25 12.40
N ILE A 319 -21.58 -0.42 11.36
CA ILE A 319 -21.44 -0.86 9.95
C ILE A 319 -20.00 -1.26 9.60
N THR A 320 -19.01 -0.79 10.35
CA THR A 320 -17.60 -1.18 10.15
C THR A 320 -17.30 -2.59 10.67
N ASN A 321 -18.22 -3.20 11.43
CA ASN A 321 -18.08 -4.55 11.98
C ASN A 321 -18.85 -5.57 11.15
N ILE A 322 -18.17 -6.18 10.17
CA ILE A 322 -18.70 -7.19 9.27
C ILE A 322 -18.30 -8.57 9.81
N PRO A 323 -19.27 -9.38 10.29
CA PRO A 323 -18.97 -10.69 10.88
C PRO A 323 -18.52 -11.69 9.82
N ILE A 324 -17.67 -12.63 10.24
CA ILE A 324 -17.32 -13.81 9.45
C ILE A 324 -18.57 -14.68 9.27
N LYS A 325 -18.71 -15.27 8.08
CA LYS A 325 -19.78 -16.21 7.71
C LYS A 325 -19.27 -17.57 7.26
N ALA A 326 -18.04 -17.66 6.78
CA ALA A 326 -17.38 -18.92 6.45
C ALA A 326 -15.86 -18.77 6.37
N VAL A 327 -15.17 -19.91 6.42
CA VAL A 327 -13.78 -20.10 5.97
C VAL A 327 -13.84 -21.19 4.91
N GLU A 328 -13.19 -20.98 3.77
CA GLU A 328 -13.19 -21.94 2.65
C GLU A 328 -11.76 -22.20 2.16
N LEU A 329 -11.43 -23.47 1.92
CA LEU A 329 -10.18 -23.91 1.33
C LEU A 329 -10.32 -24.07 -0.18
N ASP A 330 -9.27 -23.71 -0.92
CA ASP A 330 -9.21 -23.92 -2.38
C ASP A 330 -9.15 -25.41 -2.77
N LYS A 331 -8.70 -26.27 -1.83
CA LYS A 331 -8.57 -27.71 -2.00
C LYS A 331 -8.98 -28.44 -0.72
N HIS A 332 -9.66 -29.57 -0.91
CA HIS A 332 -10.12 -30.41 0.20
C HIS A 332 -9.39 -31.77 0.24
N ASN A 333 -8.74 -32.16 -0.85
CA ASN A 333 -7.98 -33.40 -0.95
C ASN A 333 -6.70 -33.15 -1.76
N ILE A 334 -5.56 -33.55 -1.20
CA ILE A 334 -4.23 -33.41 -1.82
C ILE A 334 -3.50 -34.75 -1.70
N THR A 335 -2.85 -35.18 -2.79
CA THR A 335 -1.93 -36.32 -2.77
C THR A 335 -0.56 -35.85 -3.23
N LEU A 336 0.47 -36.15 -2.44
CA LEU A 336 1.87 -35.77 -2.69
C LEU A 336 2.78 -36.99 -2.60
N LYS A 337 3.87 -37.00 -3.36
CA LYS A 337 5.03 -37.84 -3.06
C LYS A 337 5.95 -37.15 -2.06
N ILE A 338 6.85 -37.92 -1.44
CA ILE A 338 7.91 -37.36 -0.60
C ILE A 338 8.72 -36.33 -1.40
N GLY A 339 8.89 -35.13 -0.83
CA GLY A 339 9.61 -34.03 -1.47
C GLY A 339 8.75 -33.14 -2.38
N GLU A 340 7.60 -33.60 -2.87
CA GLU A 340 6.69 -32.79 -3.67
C GLU A 340 6.03 -31.69 -2.83
N THR A 341 5.73 -30.57 -3.48
CA THR A 341 5.07 -29.42 -2.86
C THR A 341 3.80 -29.02 -3.61
N THR A 342 2.84 -28.45 -2.90
CA THR A 342 1.65 -27.83 -3.50
C THR A 342 1.13 -26.69 -2.64
N PRO A 343 0.57 -25.62 -3.21
CA PRO A 343 -0.06 -24.57 -2.42
C PRO A 343 -1.40 -25.05 -1.82
N LEU A 344 -1.77 -24.50 -0.67
CA LEU A 344 -3.10 -24.57 -0.07
C LEU A 344 -3.47 -23.16 0.42
N ALA A 345 -4.61 -22.65 -0.02
CA ALA A 345 -5.10 -21.33 0.34
C ALA A 345 -6.44 -21.43 1.07
N ALA A 346 -6.64 -20.55 2.04
CA ALA A 346 -7.89 -20.39 2.77
C ALA A 346 -8.41 -18.95 2.59
N THR A 347 -9.72 -18.81 2.44
CA THR A 347 -10.41 -17.52 2.29
C THR A 347 -11.47 -17.35 3.36
N VAL A 348 -11.52 -16.17 4.00
CA VAL A 348 -12.60 -15.79 4.90
C VAL A 348 -13.71 -15.12 4.11
N LEU A 349 -14.96 -15.50 4.35
CA LEU A 349 -16.14 -14.93 3.70
C LEU A 349 -17.06 -14.20 4.70
N PRO A 350 -17.66 -13.06 4.31
CA PRO A 350 -17.36 -12.32 3.08
C PRO A 350 -15.93 -11.78 3.09
N SER A 351 -15.35 -11.49 1.92
CA SER A 351 -13.95 -11.05 1.82
C SER A 351 -13.66 -9.74 2.56
N ASN A 352 -14.71 -8.97 2.86
CA ASN A 352 -14.67 -7.73 3.65
C ASN A 352 -14.99 -7.95 5.14
N ALA A 353 -14.99 -9.18 5.65
CA ALA A 353 -15.10 -9.42 7.09
C ALA A 353 -14.05 -8.59 7.87
N SER A 354 -14.46 -8.02 9.00
CA SER A 354 -13.61 -7.08 9.75
C SER A 354 -12.36 -7.76 10.30
N ASN A 355 -12.51 -8.98 10.81
CA ASN A 355 -11.40 -9.88 11.11
C ASN A 355 -11.35 -11.00 10.06
N ASN A 356 -10.26 -11.08 9.31
CA ASN A 356 -10.03 -12.12 8.30
C ASN A 356 -8.83 -13.02 8.63
N SER A 357 -8.40 -13.03 9.88
CA SER A 357 -7.29 -13.85 10.34
C SER A 357 -7.69 -15.34 10.37
N ILE A 358 -6.78 -16.18 9.89
CA ILE A 358 -6.96 -17.64 9.84
C ILE A 358 -5.93 -18.31 10.75
N LYS A 359 -6.41 -19.19 11.62
CA LYS A 359 -5.61 -20.09 12.44
C LYS A 359 -5.56 -21.47 11.79
N TRP A 360 -4.36 -21.99 11.61
CA TRP A 360 -4.13 -23.32 11.04
C TRP A 360 -3.90 -24.34 12.16
N ASN A 361 -4.72 -25.39 12.21
CA ASN A 361 -4.63 -26.45 13.20
C ASN A 361 -4.43 -27.80 12.50
N PHE A 362 -3.33 -28.49 12.79
CA PHE A 362 -3.05 -29.82 12.24
C PHE A 362 -2.08 -30.58 13.14
N ASN A 363 -2.17 -31.91 13.16
CA ASN A 363 -1.13 -32.77 13.71
C ASN A 363 -0.42 -33.46 12.55
N ALA A 364 0.79 -33.00 12.22
CA ALA A 364 1.53 -33.53 11.09
C ALA A 364 2.42 -34.73 11.43
N GLU A 365 2.78 -35.01 12.69
CA GLU A 365 3.76 -36.05 13.10
C GLU A 365 5.00 -36.20 12.15
N GLY A 366 5.43 -35.12 11.49
CA GLY A 366 6.50 -35.14 10.48
C GLY A 366 6.15 -35.79 9.14
N VAL A 367 4.88 -36.06 8.84
CA VAL A 367 4.32 -36.50 7.54
C VAL A 367 4.39 -35.37 6.50
N ILE A 368 4.07 -34.14 6.90
CA ILE A 368 4.16 -32.94 6.06
C ILE A 368 4.91 -31.81 6.76
N TYR A 369 5.38 -30.86 5.95
CA TYR A 369 5.72 -29.50 6.38
C TYR A 369 4.74 -28.53 5.74
N PHE A 370 4.23 -27.55 6.51
CA PHE A 370 3.32 -26.51 6.03
C PHE A 370 3.72 -25.16 6.61
N ASP A 371 3.94 -24.17 5.76
CA ASP A 371 4.38 -22.81 6.12
C ASP A 371 3.23 -21.79 6.17
N GLY A 372 1.98 -22.25 6.05
CA GLY A 372 0.79 -21.40 5.93
C GLY A 372 0.36 -21.08 4.49
N LYS A 373 1.18 -21.45 3.48
CA LYS A 373 0.88 -21.26 2.05
C LYS A 373 1.17 -22.51 1.22
N THR A 374 2.26 -23.21 1.52
CA THR A 374 2.78 -24.35 0.75
C THR A 374 2.95 -25.56 1.64
N ILE A 375 2.41 -26.69 1.19
CA ILE A 375 2.57 -27.99 1.81
C ILE A 375 3.72 -28.71 1.10
N LYS A 376 4.57 -29.41 1.86
CA LYS A 376 5.60 -30.33 1.38
C LYS A 376 5.38 -31.72 1.98
N GLY A 377 5.39 -32.75 1.15
CA GLY A 377 5.41 -34.15 1.61
C GLY A 377 6.76 -34.50 2.24
N VAL A 378 6.77 -35.08 3.44
CA VAL A 378 8.00 -35.42 4.18
C VAL A 378 8.11 -36.92 4.44
N LYS A 379 7.03 -37.56 4.87
CA LYS A 379 6.95 -39.02 5.10
C LYS A 379 5.58 -39.53 4.66
N PRO A 380 5.44 -40.82 4.30
CA PRO A 380 4.13 -41.38 3.98
C PRO A 380 3.17 -41.27 5.16
N GLY A 381 1.90 -40.99 4.88
CA GLY A 381 0.87 -40.83 5.89
C GLY A 381 -0.25 -39.91 5.44
N THR A 382 -1.22 -39.70 6.33
CA THR A 382 -2.38 -38.81 6.08
C THR A 382 -2.48 -37.78 7.18
N VAL A 383 -2.64 -36.51 6.80
CA VAL A 383 -2.77 -35.36 7.72
C VAL A 383 -4.02 -34.56 7.35
N TYR A 384 -4.74 -34.11 8.38
CA TYR A 384 -5.88 -33.22 8.24
C TYR A 384 -5.45 -31.80 8.60
N ILE A 385 -5.43 -30.91 7.61
CA ILE A 385 -5.12 -29.49 7.80
C ILE A 385 -6.44 -28.74 7.95
N ASN A 386 -6.63 -28.09 9.10
CA ASN A 386 -7.83 -27.30 9.37
C ASN A 386 -7.50 -25.81 9.28
N ALA A 387 -8.20 -25.06 8.42
CA ALA A 387 -8.25 -23.61 8.47
C ALA A 387 -9.42 -23.20 9.37
N VAL A 388 -9.17 -22.35 10.36
CA VAL A 388 -10.17 -21.94 11.36
C VAL A 388 -10.18 -20.41 11.45
N SER A 389 -11.36 -19.80 11.55
CA SER A 389 -11.47 -18.38 11.85
C SER A 389 -10.86 -18.05 13.21
N ASP A 390 -10.40 -16.81 13.39
CA ASP A 390 -9.75 -16.38 14.63
C ASP A 390 -10.62 -16.59 15.88
N ASP A 391 -11.94 -16.41 15.76
CA ASP A 391 -12.96 -16.65 16.80
C ASP A 391 -13.29 -18.14 17.02
N GLY A 392 -12.80 -19.04 16.17
CA GLY A 392 -13.04 -20.48 16.26
C GLY A 392 -14.38 -20.98 15.69
N ASN A 393 -15.26 -20.08 15.24
CA ASN A 393 -16.64 -20.42 14.88
C ASN A 393 -16.77 -21.08 13.49
N PHE A 394 -15.86 -20.78 12.58
CA PHE A 394 -15.87 -21.31 11.21
C PHE A 394 -14.60 -22.10 10.94
N LYS A 395 -14.75 -23.22 10.24
CA LYS A 395 -13.67 -24.14 9.94
C LYS A 395 -13.89 -24.84 8.61
N ASP A 396 -12.80 -25.04 7.88
CA ASP A 396 -12.73 -25.94 6.73
C ASP A 396 -11.49 -26.85 6.82
N THR A 397 -11.53 -28.02 6.17
CA THR A 397 -10.53 -29.08 6.32
C THR A 397 -10.06 -29.65 4.98
N CYS A 398 -8.74 -29.68 4.78
CA CYS A 398 -8.10 -30.41 3.68
C CYS A 398 -7.45 -31.69 4.19
N VAL A 399 -7.69 -32.80 3.50
CA VAL A 399 -7.00 -34.07 3.72
C VAL A 399 -5.78 -34.15 2.81
N VAL A 400 -4.60 -34.35 3.39
CA VAL A 400 -3.34 -34.48 2.67
C VAL A 400 -2.80 -35.88 2.86
N THR A 401 -2.61 -36.61 1.76
CA THR A 401 -2.00 -37.94 1.74
C THR A 401 -0.62 -37.87 1.10
N VAL A 402 0.39 -38.31 1.82
CA VAL A 402 1.76 -38.46 1.30
C VAL A 402 2.01 -39.94 1.03
N THR A 403 2.50 -40.26 -0.17
CA THR A 403 2.85 -41.62 -0.59
C THR A 403 4.35 -41.77 -0.78
N ASN A 404 4.87 -43.00 -0.68
CA ASN A 404 6.24 -43.29 -1.12
C ASN A 404 6.40 -43.02 -2.63
N GLU A 405 7.63 -42.72 -3.06
CA GLU A 405 7.97 -42.86 -4.46
C GLU A 405 7.72 -44.31 -4.90
N ILE A 406 7.05 -44.47 -6.03
CA ILE A 406 7.05 -45.72 -6.76
C ILE A 406 8.51 -46.13 -6.99
N ALA A 407 8.86 -47.39 -6.69
CA ALA A 407 10.11 -47.97 -7.15
C ALA A 407 10.18 -47.84 -8.68
N ASP A 408 10.94 -46.86 -9.16
CA ASP A 408 11.20 -46.51 -10.57
C ASP A 408 9.96 -46.45 -11.49
N PRO A 409 9.47 -45.25 -11.85
CA PRO A 409 8.38 -45.06 -12.83
C PRO A 409 8.62 -45.77 -14.17
N ALA A 410 9.86 -46.12 -14.52
CA ALA A 410 10.18 -46.90 -15.72
C ALA A 410 9.77 -48.39 -15.61
N ASP A 411 9.55 -48.94 -14.43
CA ASP A 411 9.21 -50.36 -14.22
C ASP A 411 7.70 -50.65 -14.20
N ILE A 412 6.82 -49.65 -13.93
CA ILE A 412 5.36 -49.84 -13.93
C ILE A 412 4.77 -49.76 -15.34
N ASN A 413 5.20 -48.80 -16.17
CA ASN A 413 4.70 -48.65 -17.55
C ASN A 413 5.17 -49.78 -18.48
N ASP A 414 6.23 -50.52 -18.11
CA ASP A 414 6.73 -51.72 -18.80
C ASP A 414 6.54 -53.00 -17.96
N SER A 415 5.56 -53.01 -17.05
CA SER A 415 5.22 -54.19 -16.25
C SER A 415 4.22 -55.11 -16.96
N THR A 416 4.29 -56.40 -16.63
CA THR A 416 3.25 -57.38 -16.94
C THR A 416 2.23 -57.39 -15.80
N GLN A 417 1.00 -56.95 -16.08
CA GLN A 417 -0.12 -57.05 -15.15
C GLN A 417 -0.61 -58.51 -15.07
N LEU A 418 -0.48 -59.10 -13.88
CA LEU A 418 -1.01 -60.40 -13.56
C LEU A 418 -2.48 -60.29 -13.17
N GLN A 419 -3.22 -61.40 -13.28
CA GLN A 419 -4.65 -61.44 -12.98
C GLN A 419 -4.95 -60.96 -11.55
N GLU A 420 -5.79 -59.94 -11.43
CA GLU A 420 -6.26 -59.40 -10.15
C GLU A 420 -7.03 -60.45 -9.32
N ARG A 421 -6.93 -60.36 -8.00
CA ARG A 421 -7.59 -61.26 -7.05
C ARG A 421 -8.42 -60.48 -6.04
N THR A 422 -9.71 -60.75 -5.95
CA THR A 422 -10.60 -60.13 -4.96
C THR A 422 -11.04 -61.14 -3.90
N ASN A 423 -11.59 -60.65 -2.79
CA ASN A 423 -12.14 -61.47 -1.71
C ASN A 423 -11.09 -62.43 -1.09
N VAL A 424 -9.85 -61.95 -0.95
CA VAL A 424 -8.71 -62.73 -0.49
C VAL A 424 -8.69 -62.80 1.04
N ASP A 425 -8.35 -63.96 1.60
CA ASP A 425 -8.16 -64.13 3.05
C ASP A 425 -7.01 -63.26 3.59
N LYS A 426 -7.17 -62.75 4.81
CA LYS A 426 -6.18 -61.87 5.46
C LYS A 426 -4.81 -62.49 5.70
N ASP A 427 -4.70 -63.82 5.73
CA ASP A 427 -3.46 -64.58 5.96
C ASP A 427 -2.93 -65.24 4.67
N LYS A 428 -3.40 -64.79 3.50
CA LYS A 428 -3.10 -65.43 2.23
C LYS A 428 -1.61 -65.44 1.91
N SER A 429 -1.03 -66.65 1.82
CA SER A 429 0.27 -66.87 1.19
C SER A 429 0.14 -67.07 -0.32
N TRP A 430 1.04 -66.45 -1.07
CA TRP A 430 1.10 -66.55 -2.54
C TRP A 430 2.14 -67.57 -2.97
N LYS A 431 1.80 -68.40 -3.96
CA LYS A 431 2.73 -69.32 -4.62
C LYS A 431 2.89 -68.90 -6.07
N ILE A 432 4.13 -68.59 -6.46
CA ILE A 432 4.47 -68.08 -7.79
C ILE A 432 5.38 -69.09 -8.45
N LYS A 433 4.91 -69.72 -9.54
CA LYS A 433 5.71 -70.68 -10.31
C LYS A 433 6.44 -69.98 -11.45
N PHE A 434 7.73 -70.22 -11.55
CA PHE A 434 8.60 -69.74 -12.61
C PHE A 434 8.85 -70.86 -13.63
N ASN A 435 9.20 -70.49 -14.85
CA ASN A 435 9.51 -71.45 -15.92
C ASN A 435 10.94 -72.02 -15.83
N LYS A 436 11.74 -71.53 -14.89
CA LYS A 436 13.12 -71.93 -14.62
C LYS A 436 13.42 -71.77 -13.14
N ASN A 437 14.38 -72.55 -12.65
CA ASN A 437 14.90 -72.43 -11.29
C ASN A 437 15.52 -71.04 -11.08
N ILE A 438 15.21 -70.44 -9.93
CA ILE A 438 15.65 -69.08 -9.56
C ILE A 438 16.94 -69.14 -8.76
N SER A 439 17.85 -68.22 -9.11
CA SER A 439 19.06 -68.01 -8.33
C SER A 439 18.73 -67.43 -6.96
N THR A 440 19.15 -68.14 -5.92
CA THR A 440 18.90 -67.77 -4.52
C THR A 440 19.50 -66.43 -4.13
N SER A 441 20.55 -65.96 -4.81
CA SER A 441 21.16 -64.64 -4.57
C SER A 441 20.32 -63.48 -5.10
N SER A 442 19.41 -63.74 -6.04
CA SER A 442 18.48 -62.74 -6.58
C SER A 442 17.18 -62.62 -5.77
N LEU A 443 16.95 -63.52 -4.80
CA LEU A 443 15.77 -63.47 -3.94
C LEU A 443 16.02 -62.61 -2.71
N ASN A 444 15.41 -61.44 -2.69
CA ASN A 444 15.45 -60.53 -1.55
C ASN A 444 14.18 -59.64 -1.55
N LYS A 445 13.97 -58.90 -0.45
CA LYS A 445 12.82 -58.01 -0.26
C LYS A 445 12.84 -56.76 -1.14
N ASP A 446 13.87 -56.59 -1.96
CA ASP A 446 13.94 -55.52 -2.97
C ASP A 446 13.49 -56.00 -4.34
N ASN A 447 13.61 -57.30 -4.61
CA ASN A 447 13.20 -57.92 -5.86
C ASN A 447 11.81 -58.56 -5.78
N VAL A 448 11.33 -58.95 -4.60
CA VAL A 448 9.95 -59.40 -4.37
C VAL A 448 9.42 -58.75 -3.12
N TYR A 449 8.29 -58.04 -3.24
CA TYR A 449 7.66 -57.34 -2.13
C TYR A 449 6.15 -57.20 -2.34
N VAL A 450 5.44 -56.96 -1.26
CA VAL A 450 4.02 -56.59 -1.29
C VAL A 450 3.91 -55.13 -0.89
N LEU A 451 3.13 -54.35 -1.62
CA LEU A 451 2.79 -52.98 -1.30
C LEU A 451 1.36 -52.90 -0.77
N ASP A 452 1.10 -52.02 0.20
CA ASP A 452 -0.26 -51.61 0.56
C ASP A 452 -0.82 -50.57 -0.43
N GLU A 453 -2.03 -50.07 -0.16
CA GLU A 453 -2.71 -49.05 -0.95
C GLU A 453 -2.00 -47.68 -0.97
N PHE A 454 -1.04 -47.46 -0.07
CA PHE A 454 -0.22 -46.26 0.04
C PHE A 454 1.22 -46.47 -0.48
N ASN A 455 1.49 -47.61 -1.12
CA ASN A 455 2.80 -48.03 -1.61
C ASN A 455 3.85 -48.25 -0.50
N ASN A 456 3.45 -48.60 0.72
CA ASN A 456 4.37 -49.06 1.74
C ASN A 456 4.65 -50.55 1.57
N LYS A 457 5.90 -50.97 1.74
CA LYS A 457 6.25 -52.39 1.77
C LYS A 457 5.63 -53.04 3.01
N VAL A 458 4.81 -54.07 2.79
CA VAL A 458 4.33 -54.98 3.83
C VAL A 458 5.45 -55.96 4.17
N ASP A 459 5.64 -56.22 5.46
CA ASP A 459 6.58 -57.22 5.91
C ASP A 459 6.17 -58.62 5.44
N ILE A 460 7.03 -59.21 4.63
CA ILE A 460 6.84 -60.54 4.06
C ILE A 460 8.03 -61.47 4.33
N ASN A 461 7.75 -62.76 4.28
CA ASN A 461 8.72 -63.84 4.30
C ASN A 461 8.77 -64.46 2.91
N LEU A 462 9.97 -64.77 2.44
CA LEU A 462 10.22 -65.33 1.13
C LEU A 462 10.85 -66.72 1.28
N LYS A 463 10.24 -67.74 0.68
CA LYS A 463 10.72 -69.13 0.72
C LYS A 463 10.63 -69.76 -0.66
N PHE A 464 11.57 -70.64 -1.00
CA PHE A 464 11.43 -71.50 -2.16
C PHE A 464 10.80 -72.83 -1.80
N ASP A 465 10.15 -73.45 -2.78
CA ASP A 465 9.93 -74.89 -2.78
C ASP A 465 11.25 -75.65 -2.97
N VAL A 466 11.23 -76.97 -2.77
CA VAL A 466 12.43 -77.82 -2.83
C VAL A 466 13.15 -77.71 -4.18
N ASN A 467 12.42 -77.47 -5.27
CA ASN A 467 12.97 -77.41 -6.63
C ASN A 467 13.43 -76.01 -7.05
N LYS A 468 13.25 -74.97 -6.22
CA LYS A 468 13.57 -73.56 -6.51
C LYS A 468 12.87 -72.99 -7.75
N ASP A 469 11.81 -73.62 -8.23
CA ASP A 469 11.00 -73.15 -9.35
C ASP A 469 9.73 -72.42 -8.86
N THR A 470 9.41 -72.53 -7.57
CA THR A 470 8.22 -71.94 -6.97
C THR A 470 8.59 -71.08 -5.76
N LEU A 471 8.25 -69.80 -5.83
CA LEU A 471 8.40 -68.85 -4.73
C LEU A 471 7.13 -68.80 -3.88
N ILE A 472 7.30 -68.85 -2.57
CA ILE A 472 6.25 -68.65 -1.58
C ILE A 472 6.46 -67.28 -0.92
N VAL A 473 5.45 -66.42 -1.00
CA VAL A 473 5.41 -65.11 -0.36
C VAL A 473 4.37 -65.16 0.75
N GLU A 474 4.84 -65.09 1.99
CA GLU A 474 3.99 -65.19 3.18
C GLU A 474 3.96 -63.83 3.89
N PRO A 475 2.79 -63.28 4.23
CA PRO A 475 2.74 -62.09 5.07
C PRO A 475 3.24 -62.41 6.50
N LEU A 476 4.07 -61.55 7.10
CA LEU A 476 4.47 -61.70 8.51
C LEU A 476 3.32 -61.37 9.47
N LYS A 477 2.41 -60.49 9.04
CA LYS A 477 1.20 -60.08 9.77
C LYS A 477 0.03 -60.15 8.81
N ASN A 478 -1.15 -60.49 9.32
CA ASN A 478 -2.36 -60.48 8.51
C ASN A 478 -2.52 -59.14 7.77
N TYR A 479 -2.93 -59.21 6.51
CA TYR A 479 -3.38 -58.06 5.77
C TYR A 479 -4.64 -57.46 6.41
N ASP A 480 -4.84 -56.16 6.24
CA ASP A 480 -5.97 -55.44 6.78
C ASP A 480 -7.23 -55.66 5.92
N SER A 481 -8.36 -55.92 6.59
CA SER A 481 -9.63 -56.20 5.92
C SER A 481 -10.14 -54.98 5.13
N GLY A 482 -10.71 -55.23 3.94
CA GLY A 482 -11.20 -54.20 3.04
C GLY A 482 -10.12 -53.40 2.31
N LYS A 483 -8.83 -53.69 2.54
CA LYS A 483 -7.71 -52.98 1.90
C LYS A 483 -7.25 -53.64 0.61
N THR A 484 -6.57 -52.85 -0.22
CA THR A 484 -5.96 -53.30 -1.48
C THR A 484 -4.44 -53.36 -1.35
N TYR A 485 -3.85 -54.39 -1.95
CA TYR A 485 -2.41 -54.63 -1.95
C TYR A 485 -1.91 -55.00 -3.36
N TYR A 486 -0.60 -54.88 -3.56
CA TYR A 486 0.07 -55.20 -4.81
C TYR A 486 1.27 -56.10 -4.56
N LEU A 487 1.24 -57.31 -5.09
CA LEU A 487 2.40 -58.20 -5.10
C LEU A 487 3.28 -57.84 -6.31
N VAL A 488 4.53 -57.49 -6.05
CA VAL A 488 5.49 -57.05 -7.07
C VAL A 488 6.64 -58.05 -7.16
N ILE A 489 6.94 -58.46 -8.39
CA ILE A 489 8.03 -59.37 -8.75
C ILE A 489 8.92 -58.61 -9.75
N ASN A 490 9.99 -58.00 -9.26
CA ASN A 490 10.85 -57.14 -10.07
C ASN A 490 11.62 -57.94 -11.14
N LYS A 491 11.81 -57.34 -12.32
CA LYS A 491 12.57 -57.94 -13.44
C LYS A 491 14.02 -58.33 -13.10
N LYS A 492 14.57 -57.79 -12.01
CA LYS A 492 15.91 -58.09 -11.49
C LYS A 492 16.09 -59.54 -10.99
N ILE A 493 15.02 -60.29 -10.77
CA ILE A 493 15.11 -61.73 -10.46
C ILE A 493 15.77 -62.47 -11.63
N SER A 494 16.68 -63.39 -11.31
CA SER A 494 17.45 -64.16 -12.30
C SER A 494 17.37 -65.65 -12.08
N SER A 495 17.38 -66.44 -13.15
CA SER A 495 17.53 -67.90 -13.08
C SER A 495 18.93 -68.30 -12.59
N ASP A 496 19.12 -69.58 -12.23
CA ASP A 496 20.45 -70.13 -11.87
C ASP A 496 21.50 -69.93 -12.99
N SER A 497 21.06 -69.87 -14.25
CA SER A 497 21.89 -69.55 -15.41
C SER A 497 22.14 -68.04 -15.61
N GLY A 498 21.74 -67.19 -14.67
CA GLY A 498 21.90 -65.73 -14.71
C GLY A 498 20.93 -64.96 -15.63
N LYS A 499 19.95 -65.62 -16.25
CA LYS A 499 18.98 -64.93 -17.13
C LYS A 499 17.92 -64.22 -16.30
N LYS A 500 17.80 -62.90 -16.49
CA LYS A 500 16.79 -62.07 -15.80
C LYS A 500 15.40 -62.21 -16.43
N MET A 501 14.37 -61.88 -15.66
CA MET A 501 13.01 -61.72 -16.17
C MET A 501 12.96 -60.59 -17.21
N SER A 502 12.08 -60.72 -18.21
CA SER A 502 11.95 -59.71 -19.27
C SER A 502 11.19 -58.46 -18.82
N LYS A 503 10.27 -58.60 -17.87
CA LYS A 503 9.43 -57.52 -17.31
C LYS A 503 9.13 -57.77 -15.84
N THR A 504 8.83 -56.69 -15.12
CA THR A 504 8.34 -56.74 -13.73
C THR A 504 6.91 -57.26 -13.74
N GLY A 505 6.57 -58.22 -12.88
CA GLY A 505 5.21 -58.72 -12.70
C GLY A 505 4.52 -58.02 -11.54
N ILE A 506 3.29 -57.54 -11.75
CA ILE A 506 2.49 -56.89 -10.69
C ILE A 506 1.12 -57.58 -10.62
N MET A 507 0.69 -57.94 -9.42
CA MET A 507 -0.65 -58.49 -9.17
C MET A 507 -1.36 -57.67 -8.09
N LYS A 508 -2.47 -57.05 -8.45
CA LYS A 508 -3.37 -56.39 -7.50
C LYS A 508 -4.24 -57.43 -6.78
N PHE A 509 -4.45 -57.25 -5.48
CA PHE A 509 -5.40 -58.05 -4.72
C PHE A 509 -6.11 -57.28 -3.60
N SER A 510 -7.36 -57.66 -3.29
CA SER A 510 -8.18 -57.02 -2.26
C SER A 510 -8.63 -58.03 -1.19
N ILE A 511 -8.51 -57.64 0.07
CA ILE A 511 -8.79 -58.47 1.25
C ILE A 511 -10.27 -58.36 1.63
N LYS A 512 -10.87 -59.50 1.99
CA LYS A 512 -12.27 -59.57 2.41
C LYS A 512 -12.54 -59.12 3.83
#